data_AF-A0A9D8SJC3-F1
#
_entry.id   AF-A0A9D8SJC3-F1
#
_cell.length_a   1.000
_cell.length_b   1.000
_cell.length_c   1.000
_cell.angle_alpha   90.00
_cell.angle_beta   90.00
_cell.angle_gamma   90.00
#
_symmetry.space_group_name_H-M   'P 1'
#
loop_
_entity.id
_entity.type
_entity.pdbx_description
1 polymer ?
#
loop_
_entity_poly.entity_id
_entity_poly.type
_entity_poly.pdbx_seq_one_letter_code
_entity_poly.pdbx_strand_id
1 'polypeptide(L)'
;CGSFLQSRPLPGSSTQLVSCFTPHHGYPQGAIGLIDSSFGREAPENVGYTYVTKELAPVRDRNHEWGYRDPFPISTDRFLCSFGSERNGSARYRLYLLDRNGEKRLLYEDPDPSMGIYCPLAVRETPRPREVSSTISDPSRSTGTLLLVNVYEGLAPFVKPGQVAKLRIMEQVRKSEDLGKRAYDQSPVMSGATYYAKRCWGEVPVEKDGSAHFEVPALREIYLQALDSEGRELQRMTSALQVMPGEVQSCVGCHEDRQKSPLSLMRGVQPMAARRAPDVPQMPEWWNEIARTNEKLDPRILNYCTLVQPVWDRWCIECHSGTDPDGGCDLTGDKTRFFSQSYDSLVFRSRSYRQHDMFSGRMLPEEAKREKPLVHFYWLLWTPSGVNQPLETGILASRLEEYMAKEHCGQEIPLADRQRVFMWVDANIPYYATYANSRPETNGKRDLFACGPFWSDFHEVWNRRCAKCHREFHYSDTPTGPADPTTNWSGRFGWVNFSTPEHSALLTAHRPKPLGRGIRTDEGFLFETDEDPDYQKFLRAIRSGHDTMLAVPRADMPGFQNAKAEN
;
A
#
# COMPACT_ATOMS: atom_id res chain seq x y z
N CYS A 1 11.43 -10.95 -7.07
CA CYS A 1 11.04 -11.44 -5.74
C CYS A 1 10.75 -12.94 -5.80
N GLY A 2 10.77 -13.63 -4.67
CA GLY A 2 10.40 -15.05 -4.52
C GLY A 2 10.01 -15.31 -3.06
N SER A 3 9.35 -16.43 -2.79
CA SER A 3 8.86 -16.80 -1.45
C SER A 3 9.50 -18.11 -0.97
N PHE A 4 9.73 -18.24 0.33
CA PHE A 4 10.13 -19.51 0.95
C PHE A 4 8.91 -20.15 1.61
N LEU A 5 8.48 -21.29 1.07
CA LEU A 5 7.29 -22.01 1.53
C LEU A 5 7.68 -23.39 2.06
N GLN A 6 6.84 -23.91 2.96
CA GLN A 6 6.91 -25.30 3.44
C GLN A 6 8.27 -25.64 4.09
N SER A 7 8.88 -24.66 4.74
CA SER A 7 10.18 -24.81 5.38
C SER A 7 10.11 -25.84 6.52
N ARG A 8 11.08 -26.75 6.58
CA ARG A 8 11.20 -27.76 7.63
C ARG A 8 12.63 -27.81 8.17
N PRO A 9 12.82 -27.97 9.49
CA PRO A 9 14.16 -28.11 10.08
C PRO A 9 14.84 -29.39 9.61
N LEU A 10 16.15 -29.28 9.33
CA LEU A 10 16.98 -30.45 9.08
C LEU A 10 17.15 -31.26 10.38
N PRO A 11 17.07 -32.60 10.34
CA PRO A 11 17.33 -33.44 11.50
C PRO A 11 18.68 -33.10 12.16
N GLY A 12 18.66 -32.82 13.47
CA GLY A 12 19.87 -32.52 14.25
C GLY A 12 20.38 -31.07 14.14
N SER A 13 19.72 -30.20 13.36
CA SER A 13 20.08 -28.79 13.26
C SER A 13 19.08 -27.89 14.02
N SER A 14 19.60 -26.85 14.67
CA SER A 14 18.79 -25.78 15.28
C SER A 14 18.61 -24.57 14.37
N THR A 15 19.41 -24.44 13.31
CA THR A 15 19.43 -23.24 12.45
C THR A 15 19.15 -23.53 10.98
N GLN A 16 19.35 -24.77 10.53
CA GLN A 16 19.23 -25.13 9.12
C GLN A 16 17.87 -25.73 8.77
N LEU A 17 17.32 -25.27 7.66
CA LEU A 17 16.01 -25.63 7.16
C LEU A 17 16.13 -26.04 5.68
N VAL A 18 15.29 -26.97 5.23
CA VAL A 18 14.99 -27.18 3.80
C VAL A 18 13.68 -26.47 3.49
N SER A 19 13.57 -25.83 2.33
CA SER A 19 12.37 -25.11 1.92
C SER A 19 12.13 -25.23 0.42
N CYS A 20 10.86 -25.07 0.02
CA CYS A 20 10.52 -24.80 -1.37
C CYS A 20 10.68 -23.30 -1.63
N PHE A 21 11.48 -22.94 -2.63
CA PHE A 21 11.65 -21.58 -3.11
C PHE A 21 10.73 -21.39 -4.30
N THR A 22 9.75 -20.50 -4.19
CA THR A 22 8.66 -20.34 -5.15
C THR A 22 8.60 -18.92 -5.69
N PRO A 23 7.89 -18.69 -6.80
CA PRO A 23 7.50 -17.34 -7.21
C PRO A 23 6.70 -16.61 -6.14
N HIS A 24 6.74 -15.28 -6.19
CA HIS A 24 5.89 -14.44 -5.35
C HIS A 24 4.48 -14.31 -5.98
N HIS A 25 4.43 -14.18 -7.30
CA HIS A 25 3.24 -14.25 -8.13
C HIS A 25 3.33 -15.50 -9.01
N GLY A 26 2.47 -16.49 -8.74
CA GLY A 26 2.42 -17.73 -9.50
C GLY A 26 2.05 -18.93 -8.65
N TYR A 27 2.28 -20.11 -9.20
CA TYR A 27 2.01 -21.35 -8.47
C TYR A 27 3.05 -21.58 -7.35
N PRO A 28 2.66 -22.17 -6.20
CA PRO A 28 3.54 -22.37 -5.04
C PRO A 28 4.49 -23.57 -5.22
N GLN A 29 5.20 -23.62 -6.34
CA GLN A 29 6.22 -24.61 -6.65
C GLN A 29 7.41 -23.95 -7.37
N GLY A 30 8.59 -24.55 -7.24
CA GLY A 30 9.82 -23.98 -7.76
C GLY A 30 11.03 -24.84 -7.41
N ALA A 31 12.08 -24.25 -6.87
CA ALA A 31 13.29 -24.99 -6.49
C ALA A 31 13.21 -25.51 -5.05
N ILE A 32 13.97 -26.54 -4.71
CA ILE A 32 14.30 -26.86 -3.32
C ILE A 32 15.61 -26.17 -2.96
N GLY A 33 15.65 -25.56 -1.78
CA GLY A 33 16.85 -24.93 -1.24
C GLY A 33 16.99 -25.12 0.26
N LEU A 34 18.18 -24.75 0.74
CA LEU A 34 18.54 -24.75 2.15
C LEU A 34 18.63 -23.33 2.67
N ILE A 35 18.19 -23.12 3.90
CA ILE A 35 18.26 -21.84 4.63
C ILE A 35 19.06 -22.08 5.91
N ASP A 36 19.95 -21.17 6.27
CA ASP A 36 20.63 -21.13 7.56
C ASP A 36 20.26 -19.84 8.30
N SER A 37 19.40 -19.99 9.29
CA SER A 37 18.85 -18.88 10.07
C SER A 37 19.85 -18.24 11.04
N SER A 38 21.06 -18.81 11.20
CA SER A 38 22.12 -18.21 12.03
C SER A 38 22.64 -16.89 11.48
N PHE A 39 22.57 -16.70 10.16
CA PHE A 39 22.98 -15.45 9.50
C PHE A 39 21.91 -14.35 9.55
N GLY A 40 20.76 -14.62 10.17
CA GLY A 40 19.64 -13.69 10.25
C GLY A 40 18.67 -13.79 9.08
N ARG A 41 17.52 -13.12 9.21
CA ARG A 41 16.39 -13.21 8.26
C ARG A 41 16.65 -12.51 6.92
N GLU A 42 17.54 -11.52 6.93
CA GLU A 42 17.88 -10.70 5.75
C GLU A 42 19.17 -11.18 5.05
N ALA A 43 19.69 -12.35 5.43
CA ALA A 43 20.93 -12.85 4.86
C ALA A 43 20.77 -13.20 3.37
N PRO A 44 21.67 -12.71 2.50
CA PRO A 44 21.53 -12.86 1.06
C PRO A 44 21.79 -14.30 0.57
N GLU A 45 21.52 -14.53 -0.71
CA GLU A 45 21.90 -15.78 -1.40
C GLU A 45 23.40 -16.08 -1.20
N ASN A 46 23.73 -17.36 -1.02
CA ASN A 46 25.07 -17.89 -0.74
C ASN A 46 25.63 -17.51 0.66
N VAL A 47 24.87 -16.80 1.48
CA VAL A 47 25.16 -16.57 2.90
C VAL A 47 24.06 -17.21 3.76
N GLY A 48 22.83 -16.70 3.64
CA GLY A 48 21.68 -17.17 4.39
C GLY A 48 20.94 -18.35 3.76
N TYR A 49 21.05 -18.52 2.44
CA TYR A 49 20.37 -19.60 1.73
C TYR A 49 21.06 -20.00 0.43
N THR A 50 20.83 -21.24 -0.01
CA THR A 50 21.41 -21.82 -1.24
C THR A 50 20.41 -22.72 -1.95
N TYR A 51 20.50 -22.82 -3.29
CA TYR A 51 19.69 -23.73 -4.09
C TYR A 51 20.29 -25.14 -4.12
N VAL A 52 19.46 -26.15 -3.83
CA VAL A 52 19.79 -27.58 -4.02
C VAL A 52 19.50 -27.98 -5.46
N THR A 53 18.29 -27.65 -5.95
CA THR A 53 17.88 -27.93 -7.34
C THR A 53 18.20 -26.71 -8.21
N LYS A 54 19.46 -26.62 -8.65
CA LYS A 54 20.02 -25.46 -9.36
C LYS A 54 19.42 -25.26 -10.76
N GLU A 55 18.81 -26.29 -11.34
CA GLU A 55 18.20 -26.23 -12.66
C GLU A 55 16.99 -25.28 -12.73
N LEU A 56 16.38 -24.95 -11.58
CA LEU A 56 15.30 -23.96 -11.48
C LEU A 56 15.75 -22.64 -10.84
N ALA A 57 17.04 -22.50 -10.54
CA ALA A 57 17.59 -21.32 -9.90
C ALA A 57 18.01 -20.24 -10.92
N PRO A 58 17.85 -18.95 -10.60
CA PRO A 58 17.03 -18.42 -9.52
C PRO A 58 15.54 -18.48 -9.91
N VAL A 59 14.68 -18.82 -8.96
CA VAL A 59 13.23 -18.97 -9.19
C VAL A 59 12.62 -17.64 -9.61
N ARG A 60 12.86 -16.59 -8.81
CA ARG A 60 12.30 -15.24 -9.03
C ARG A 60 10.79 -15.33 -9.29
N ASP A 61 10.22 -14.36 -10.01
CA ASP A 61 8.79 -14.31 -10.31
C ASP A 61 8.47 -15.01 -11.64
N ARG A 62 8.93 -16.26 -11.80
CA ARG A 62 8.79 -17.06 -13.02
C ARG A 62 7.90 -18.27 -12.76
N ASN A 63 6.99 -18.57 -13.68
CA ASN A 63 6.15 -19.76 -13.51
C ASN A 63 6.95 -21.06 -13.67
N HIS A 64 6.87 -21.92 -12.65
CA HIS A 64 7.41 -23.27 -12.65
C HIS A 64 6.29 -24.28 -12.41
N GLU A 65 5.32 -24.36 -13.33
CA GLU A 65 4.08 -25.14 -13.17
C GLU A 65 4.29 -26.59 -12.67
N TRP A 66 5.42 -27.20 -13.03
CA TRP A 66 5.80 -28.55 -12.60
C TRP A 66 7.08 -28.60 -11.73
N GLY A 67 7.46 -27.47 -11.12
CA GLY A 67 8.63 -27.37 -10.24
C GLY A 67 8.56 -28.29 -9.02
N TYR A 68 9.63 -28.31 -8.23
CA TYR A 68 9.65 -29.05 -6.97
C TYR A 68 8.74 -28.39 -5.93
N ARG A 69 8.22 -29.22 -5.02
CA ARG A 69 7.41 -28.79 -3.88
C ARG A 69 7.46 -29.79 -2.74
N ASP A 70 6.94 -29.37 -1.59
CA ASP A 70 6.72 -30.17 -0.40
C ASP A 70 7.97 -30.93 0.12
N PRO A 71 9.12 -30.26 0.34
CA PRO A 71 10.30 -30.96 0.83
C PRO A 71 10.06 -31.53 2.24
N PHE A 72 10.47 -32.77 2.45
CA PHE A 72 10.45 -33.44 3.75
C PHE A 72 11.84 -34.03 4.05
N PRO A 73 12.59 -33.51 5.03
CA PRO A 73 13.94 -33.99 5.29
C PRO A 73 13.93 -35.36 6.00
N ILE A 74 14.72 -36.29 5.48
CA ILE A 74 14.95 -37.63 6.06
C ILE A 74 16.26 -37.65 6.85
N SER A 75 17.29 -36.99 6.32
CA SER A 75 18.57 -36.71 6.98
C SER A 75 19.03 -35.28 6.66
N THR A 76 20.23 -34.91 7.07
CA THR A 76 20.87 -33.63 6.74
C THR A 76 21.07 -33.42 5.24
N ASP A 77 21.19 -34.51 4.47
CA ASP A 77 21.60 -34.47 3.07
C ASP A 77 20.62 -35.16 2.12
N ARG A 78 19.47 -35.63 2.63
CA ARG A 78 18.43 -36.29 1.83
C ARG A 78 17.03 -35.84 2.23
N PHE A 79 16.21 -35.58 1.21
CA PHE A 79 14.87 -35.04 1.33
C PHE A 79 13.92 -35.84 0.43
N LEU A 80 12.71 -36.11 0.89
CA LEU A 80 11.61 -36.43 -0.01
C LEU A 80 11.09 -35.13 -0.61
N CYS A 81 10.66 -35.17 -1.87
CA CYS A 81 9.96 -34.06 -2.49
C CYS A 81 9.02 -34.56 -3.58
N SER A 82 8.02 -33.75 -3.90
CA SER A 82 7.20 -33.93 -5.08
C SER A 82 7.78 -33.11 -6.24
N PHE A 83 7.91 -33.71 -7.41
CA PHE A 83 8.39 -33.02 -8.61
C PHE A 83 7.56 -33.45 -9.82
N GLY A 84 7.14 -32.46 -10.62
CA GLY A 84 6.44 -32.68 -11.87
C GLY A 84 7.44 -32.71 -13.01
N SER A 85 7.59 -33.84 -13.68
CA SER A 85 8.31 -33.89 -14.95
C SER A 85 7.46 -34.57 -15.99
N GLU A 86 7.58 -34.12 -17.23
CA GLU A 86 7.01 -34.85 -18.36
C GLU A 86 7.72 -36.19 -18.48
N ARG A 87 6.95 -37.27 -18.38
CA ARG A 87 7.43 -38.64 -18.56
C ARG A 87 6.29 -39.46 -19.14
N ASN A 88 6.57 -40.20 -20.21
CA ASN A 88 5.58 -40.99 -20.96
C ASN A 88 4.38 -40.14 -21.45
N GLY A 89 4.62 -38.90 -21.90
CA GLY A 89 3.61 -38.02 -22.49
C GLY A 89 2.65 -37.37 -21.48
N SER A 90 2.95 -37.41 -20.18
CA SER A 90 2.15 -36.77 -19.13
C SER A 90 3.04 -36.09 -18.08
N ALA A 91 2.79 -34.80 -17.86
CA ALA A 91 3.35 -34.05 -16.73
C ALA A 91 2.46 -34.27 -15.49
N ARG A 92 3.03 -34.91 -14.47
CA ARG A 92 2.37 -35.13 -13.17
C ARG A 92 3.39 -35.22 -12.05
N TYR A 93 2.97 -34.88 -10.83
CA TYR A 93 3.83 -34.96 -9.66
C TYR A 93 4.07 -36.40 -9.22
N ARG A 94 5.33 -36.72 -8.93
CA ARG A 94 5.78 -38.02 -8.44
C ARG A 94 6.63 -37.81 -7.20
N LEU A 95 6.82 -38.88 -6.42
CA LEU A 95 7.65 -38.86 -5.22
C LEU A 95 9.11 -39.15 -5.57
N TYR A 96 10.00 -38.23 -5.21
CA TYR A 96 11.45 -38.39 -5.38
C TYR A 96 12.18 -38.37 -4.04
N LEU A 97 13.28 -39.10 -3.99
CA LEU A 97 14.36 -38.88 -3.04
C LEU A 97 15.36 -37.92 -3.68
N LEU A 98 15.49 -36.72 -3.12
CA LEU A 98 16.42 -35.69 -3.52
C LEU A 98 17.61 -35.67 -2.53
N ASP A 99 18.82 -35.50 -3.03
CA ASP A 99 19.99 -35.24 -2.20
C ASP A 99 20.45 -33.78 -2.26
N ARG A 100 21.42 -33.43 -1.43
CA ARG A 100 21.97 -32.07 -1.31
C ARG A 100 22.72 -31.58 -2.56
N ASN A 101 23.13 -32.47 -3.45
CA ASN A 101 23.77 -32.13 -4.72
C ASN A 101 22.75 -31.88 -5.84
N GLY A 102 21.45 -32.09 -5.57
CA GLY A 102 20.39 -31.97 -6.55
C GLY A 102 20.11 -33.26 -7.32
N GLU A 103 20.75 -34.37 -6.96
CA GLU A 103 20.46 -35.66 -7.57
C GLU A 103 19.13 -36.18 -7.05
N LYS A 104 18.27 -36.62 -7.97
CA LYS A 104 16.92 -37.11 -7.67
C LYS A 104 16.72 -38.54 -8.16
N ARG A 105 16.14 -39.37 -7.31
CA ARG A 105 15.73 -40.74 -7.62
C ARG A 105 14.22 -40.86 -7.46
N LEU A 106 13.54 -41.36 -8.50
CA LEU A 106 12.11 -41.68 -8.40
C LEU A 106 11.92 -42.79 -7.35
N LEU A 107 11.05 -42.56 -6.38
CA LEU A 107 10.62 -43.56 -5.40
C LEU A 107 9.26 -44.14 -5.75
N TYR A 108 8.33 -43.29 -6.18
CA TYR A 108 6.96 -43.73 -6.45
C TYR A 108 6.27 -42.85 -7.50
N GLU A 109 5.60 -43.50 -8.44
CA GLU A 109 4.62 -42.90 -9.32
C GLU A 109 3.33 -43.73 -9.26
N ASP A 110 2.18 -43.06 -9.28
CA ASP A 110 0.91 -43.77 -9.31
C ASP A 110 0.73 -44.46 -10.69
N PRO A 111 0.26 -45.72 -10.72
CA PRO A 111 -0.13 -46.39 -11.95
C PRO A 111 -1.26 -45.66 -12.70
N ASP A 112 -2.17 -44.98 -11.99
CA ASP A 112 -3.19 -44.14 -12.61
C ASP A 112 -2.55 -42.85 -13.15
N PRO A 113 -2.58 -42.62 -14.47
CA PRO A 113 -1.95 -41.45 -15.07
C PRO A 113 -2.61 -40.12 -14.69
N SER A 114 -3.82 -40.14 -14.13
CA SER A 114 -4.52 -38.94 -13.63
C SER A 114 -4.10 -38.52 -12.22
N MET A 115 -3.40 -39.39 -11.48
CA MET A 115 -3.05 -39.17 -10.08
C MET A 115 -1.66 -38.52 -9.92
N GLY A 116 -1.62 -37.40 -9.19
CA GLY A 116 -0.38 -36.74 -8.78
C GLY A 116 -0.05 -37.01 -7.31
N ILE A 117 1.23 -37.14 -7.00
CA ILE A 117 1.73 -37.43 -5.64
C ILE A 117 2.28 -36.15 -5.00
N TYR A 118 1.70 -35.73 -3.88
CA TYR A 118 1.99 -34.47 -3.19
C TYR A 118 2.31 -34.71 -1.71
N CYS A 119 2.87 -33.70 -1.04
CA CYS A 119 2.99 -33.66 0.43
C CYS A 119 3.65 -34.90 1.07
N PRO A 120 4.86 -35.32 0.65
CA PRO A 120 5.51 -36.47 1.26
C PRO A 120 5.68 -36.30 2.76
N LEU A 121 5.34 -37.35 3.50
CA LEU A 121 5.43 -37.41 4.94
C LEU A 121 6.05 -38.75 5.34
N ALA A 122 7.25 -38.72 5.92
CA ALA A 122 7.83 -39.93 6.48
C ALA A 122 7.27 -40.16 7.88
N VAL A 123 6.49 -41.24 8.04
CA VAL A 123 5.98 -41.68 9.34
C VAL A 123 7.14 -42.30 10.13
N ARG A 124 7.50 -41.66 11.24
CA ARG A 124 8.54 -42.15 12.16
C ARG A 124 8.25 -41.67 13.57
N GLU A 125 8.83 -42.34 14.55
CA GLU A 125 8.86 -41.83 15.92
C GLU A 125 9.59 -40.48 15.95
N THR A 126 9.01 -39.49 16.64
CA THR A 126 9.60 -38.15 16.80
C THR A 126 9.46 -37.71 18.25
N PRO A 127 10.45 -37.00 18.82
CA PRO A 127 10.32 -36.42 20.14
C PRO A 127 9.12 -35.46 20.19
N ARG A 128 8.29 -35.57 21.23
CA ARG A 128 7.21 -34.61 21.46
C ARG A 128 7.81 -33.20 21.59
N PRO A 129 7.37 -32.21 20.79
CA PRO A 129 7.83 -30.84 20.94
C PRO A 129 7.61 -30.34 22.37
N ARG A 130 8.54 -29.53 22.88
CA ARG A 130 8.40 -28.93 24.20
C ARG A 130 7.16 -28.04 24.23
N GLU A 131 6.30 -28.29 25.20
CA GLU A 131 5.16 -27.40 25.48
C GLU A 131 5.66 -26.15 26.20
N VAL A 132 5.35 -24.98 25.64
CA VAL A 132 5.67 -23.68 26.25
C VAL A 132 4.40 -23.16 26.90
N SER A 133 4.45 -22.88 28.21
CA SER A 133 3.31 -22.33 28.93
C SER A 133 2.95 -20.95 28.39
N SER A 134 1.65 -20.65 28.32
CA SER A 134 1.17 -19.32 27.97
C SER A 134 1.67 -18.28 28.97
N THR A 135 2.17 -17.16 28.46
CA THR A 135 2.53 -15.97 29.26
C THR A 135 1.36 -14.99 29.40
N ILE A 136 0.23 -15.27 28.75
CA ILE A 136 -1.00 -14.46 28.82
C ILE A 136 -1.70 -14.74 30.14
N SER A 137 -1.76 -13.74 31.02
CA SER A 137 -2.38 -13.83 32.34
C SER A 137 -3.87 -13.49 32.33
N ASP A 138 -4.30 -12.57 31.47
CA ASP A 138 -5.70 -12.14 31.34
C ASP A 138 -6.10 -11.97 29.86
N PRO A 139 -6.79 -12.95 29.27
CA PRO A 139 -7.23 -12.89 27.89
C PRO A 139 -8.37 -11.90 27.64
N SER A 140 -8.97 -11.31 28.69
CA SER A 140 -10.08 -10.35 28.56
C SER A 140 -9.62 -8.92 28.25
N ARG A 141 -8.31 -8.63 28.39
CA ARG A 141 -7.75 -7.31 28.08
C ARG A 141 -7.90 -6.98 26.59
N SER A 142 -8.23 -5.72 26.30
CA SER A 142 -8.31 -5.20 24.93
C SER A 142 -6.99 -4.61 24.43
N THR A 143 -5.99 -4.49 25.31
CA THR A 143 -4.68 -3.89 25.02
C THR A 143 -3.53 -4.80 25.47
N GLY A 144 -2.38 -4.62 24.82
CA GLY A 144 -1.06 -5.02 25.31
C GLY A 144 -0.18 -3.80 25.53
N THR A 145 1.05 -4.01 25.97
CA THR A 145 2.00 -2.93 26.32
C THR A 145 3.31 -3.10 25.57
N LEU A 146 3.81 -2.00 25.01
CA LEU A 146 5.10 -1.93 24.35
C LEU A 146 6.07 -1.04 25.14
N LEU A 147 7.32 -1.49 25.23
CA LEU A 147 8.46 -0.68 25.68
C LEU A 147 9.49 -0.54 24.55
N LEU A 148 9.67 0.67 24.06
CA LEU A 148 10.78 1.06 23.20
C LEU A 148 11.92 1.59 24.07
N VAL A 149 13.09 0.95 23.99
CA VAL A 149 14.25 1.33 24.81
C VAL A 149 14.88 2.63 24.33
N ASN A 150 15.16 2.77 23.03
CA ASN A 150 15.69 4.01 22.45
C ASN A 150 15.41 4.07 20.94
N VAL A 151 14.52 4.97 20.53
CA VAL A 151 14.13 5.16 19.12
C VAL A 151 15.31 5.47 18.18
N TYR A 152 16.42 6.02 18.67
CA TYR A 152 17.58 6.37 17.84
C TYR A 152 18.49 5.17 17.52
N GLU A 153 18.30 4.04 18.20
CA GLU A 153 18.90 2.77 17.79
C GLU A 153 18.23 2.30 16.49
N GLY A 154 18.90 2.50 15.35
CA GLY A 154 18.39 2.17 14.01
C GLY A 154 18.00 3.39 13.16
N LEU A 155 17.64 4.52 13.77
CA LEU A 155 17.38 5.77 13.03
C LEU A 155 18.62 6.67 12.87
N ALA A 156 19.62 6.52 13.73
CA ALA A 156 20.89 7.24 13.60
C ALA A 156 21.70 6.72 12.38
N PRO A 157 22.44 7.59 11.67
CA PRO A 157 22.65 9.02 11.94
C PRO A 157 21.61 9.95 11.28
N PHE A 158 20.64 9.41 10.55
CA PHE A 158 19.70 10.19 9.74
C PHE A 158 18.77 11.05 10.59
N VAL A 159 18.32 10.50 11.72
CA VAL A 159 17.52 11.21 12.72
C VAL A 159 18.37 11.47 13.95
N LYS A 160 18.52 12.75 14.32
CA LYS A 160 19.32 13.21 15.45
C LYS A 160 18.57 13.02 16.77
N PRO A 161 19.28 12.71 17.87
CA PRO A 161 18.69 12.70 19.21
C PRO A 161 17.89 13.97 19.51
N GLY A 162 16.68 13.79 20.05
CA GLY A 162 15.72 14.84 20.35
C GLY A 162 14.78 15.22 19.20
N GLN A 163 14.99 14.74 17.97
CA GLN A 163 14.08 15.04 16.85
C GLN A 163 12.76 14.27 16.92
N VAL A 164 12.76 13.05 17.45
CA VAL A 164 11.52 12.27 17.62
C VAL A 164 10.83 12.75 18.90
N ALA A 165 9.64 13.34 18.74
CA ALA A 165 8.82 13.85 19.84
C ALA A 165 7.71 12.87 20.24
N LYS A 166 7.18 12.11 19.28
CA LYS A 166 6.06 11.19 19.51
C LYS A 166 6.16 9.94 18.64
N LEU A 167 5.46 8.89 19.06
CA LEU A 167 5.10 7.77 18.21
C LEU A 167 3.61 7.82 17.90
N ARG A 168 3.23 7.64 16.63
CA ARG A 168 1.84 7.40 16.23
C ARG A 168 1.60 5.92 16.00
N ILE A 169 0.52 5.41 16.58
CA ILE A 169 0.13 4.00 16.45
C ILE A 169 -0.92 3.92 15.34
N MET A 170 -0.56 3.22 14.27
CA MET A 170 -1.41 3.05 13.10
C MET A 170 -1.79 1.59 12.94
N GLU A 171 -2.96 1.32 12.37
CA GLU A 171 -3.41 -0.01 12.01
C GLU A 171 -3.70 -0.09 10.50
N GLN A 172 -3.35 -1.23 9.93
CA GLN A 172 -3.83 -1.66 8.63
C GLN A 172 -5.12 -2.46 8.80
N VAL A 173 -6.26 -1.88 8.43
CA VAL A 173 -7.56 -2.51 8.67
C VAL A 173 -7.74 -3.66 7.69
N ARG A 174 -8.08 -4.85 8.20
CA ARG A 174 -8.32 -6.04 7.37
C ARG A 174 -9.36 -5.75 6.30
N LYS A 175 -9.06 -6.14 5.06
CA LYS A 175 -10.02 -6.04 3.96
C LYS A 175 -11.16 -7.05 4.12
N SER A 176 -12.40 -6.57 4.06
CA SER A 176 -13.62 -7.37 4.29
C SER A 176 -14.23 -7.96 3.02
N GLU A 177 -13.73 -7.60 1.83
CA GLU A 177 -14.23 -8.07 0.53
C GLU A 177 -13.11 -8.54 -0.42
N ASP A 178 -13.46 -9.48 -1.31
CA ASP A 178 -12.56 -10.15 -2.26
C ASP A 178 -12.22 -9.32 -3.51
N LEU A 179 -11.09 -9.69 -4.13
CA LEU A 179 -10.40 -9.07 -5.26
C LEU A 179 -10.95 -9.50 -6.63
N GLY A 180 -12.24 -9.27 -6.92
CA GLY A 180 -12.83 -9.37 -8.27
C GLY A 180 -12.91 -8.01 -8.97
N LYS A 181 -12.83 -7.94 -10.32
CA LYS A 181 -12.91 -6.70 -11.15
C LYS A 181 -12.12 -5.51 -10.55
N ARG A 182 -10.80 -5.43 -10.80
CA ARG A 182 -9.89 -4.50 -10.10
C ARG A 182 -9.77 -3.14 -10.80
N ALA A 183 -9.50 -2.09 -10.02
CA ALA A 183 -8.94 -0.83 -10.49
C ALA A 183 -7.75 -0.46 -9.59
N TYR A 184 -6.63 0.00 -10.17
CA TYR A 184 -5.35 0.18 -9.47
C TYR A 184 -4.89 -1.07 -8.70
N ASP A 185 -5.21 -2.25 -9.23
CA ASP A 185 -5.00 -3.55 -8.58
C ASP A 185 -5.77 -3.74 -7.24
N GLN A 186 -6.87 -3.01 -7.06
CA GLN A 186 -7.69 -3.06 -5.85
C GLN A 186 -9.17 -3.35 -6.18
N SER A 187 -9.83 -4.09 -5.30
CA SER A 187 -11.28 -4.19 -5.27
C SER A 187 -11.77 -4.47 -3.84
N PRO A 188 -12.65 -3.63 -3.25
CA PRO A 188 -12.94 -2.26 -3.71
C PRO A 188 -11.66 -1.40 -3.75
N VAL A 189 -11.70 -0.34 -4.56
CA VAL A 189 -10.69 0.73 -4.58
C VAL A 189 -10.73 1.50 -3.27
N MET A 190 -9.55 1.68 -2.67
CA MET A 190 -9.37 2.40 -1.41
C MET A 190 -8.58 3.69 -1.56
N SER A 191 -7.64 3.73 -2.50
CA SER A 191 -6.79 4.88 -2.77
C SER A 191 -6.04 4.70 -4.10
N GLY A 192 -5.23 5.68 -4.48
CA GLY A 192 -4.27 5.58 -5.59
C GLY A 192 -2.96 4.84 -5.25
N ALA A 193 -2.76 4.39 -4.00
CA ALA A 193 -1.48 3.85 -3.54
C ALA A 193 -1.58 2.63 -2.60
N THR A 194 -2.30 2.76 -1.49
CA THR A 194 -2.54 1.70 -0.51
C THR A 194 -3.83 0.91 -0.79
N TYR A 195 -3.80 -0.39 -0.52
CA TYR A 195 -4.94 -1.31 -0.71
C TYR A 195 -5.96 -1.30 0.45
N TYR A 196 -5.58 -0.69 1.57
CA TYR A 196 -6.23 -0.85 2.87
C TYR A 196 -6.70 0.48 3.43
N ALA A 197 -7.81 0.45 4.17
CA ALA A 197 -8.14 1.51 5.10
C ALA A 197 -7.07 1.57 6.21
N LYS A 198 -6.79 2.79 6.69
CA LYS A 198 -5.81 3.05 7.74
C LYS A 198 -6.52 3.64 8.95
N ARG A 199 -6.26 3.08 10.13
CA ARG A 199 -6.79 3.58 11.41
C ARG A 199 -5.65 4.17 12.23
N CYS A 200 -5.87 5.34 12.83
CA CYS A 200 -4.97 5.90 13.83
C CYS A 200 -5.51 5.57 15.22
N TRP A 201 -4.70 5.03 16.11
CA TRP A 201 -5.08 4.77 17.51
C TRP A 201 -4.72 5.92 18.44
N GLY A 202 -3.89 6.85 17.98
CA GLY A 202 -3.41 8.00 18.73
C GLY A 202 -1.89 8.11 18.70
N GLU A 203 -1.40 9.10 19.45
CA GLU A 203 0.00 9.43 19.61
C GLU A 203 0.41 9.27 21.08
N VAL A 204 1.67 8.89 21.30
CA VAL A 204 2.30 8.78 22.61
C VAL A 204 3.63 9.53 22.63
N PRO A 205 4.03 10.15 23.75
CA PRO A 205 5.28 10.91 23.81
C PRO A 205 6.50 9.98 23.77
N VAL A 206 7.60 10.52 23.22
CA VAL A 206 8.93 9.92 23.34
C VAL A 206 9.74 10.75 24.33
N GLU A 207 10.37 10.07 25.29
CA GLU A 207 11.20 10.70 26.32
C GLU A 207 12.50 11.28 25.74
N LYS A 208 13.17 12.14 26.52
CA LYS A 208 14.43 12.77 26.09
C LYS A 208 15.56 11.78 25.79
N ASP A 209 15.55 10.61 26.42
CA ASP A 209 16.50 9.52 26.16
C ASP A 209 16.11 8.64 24.96
N GLY A 210 15.03 8.98 24.25
CA GLY A 210 14.51 8.25 23.10
C GLY A 210 13.58 7.09 23.45
N SER A 211 13.29 6.87 24.74
CA SER A 211 12.44 5.76 25.18
C SER A 211 10.93 6.09 25.12
N ALA A 212 10.09 5.07 24.97
CA ALA A 212 8.64 5.19 25.04
C ALA A 212 8.02 3.93 25.66
N HIS A 213 6.98 4.09 26.48
CA HIS A 213 6.29 3.00 27.16
C HIS A 213 4.78 3.25 27.05
N PHE A 214 4.06 2.39 26.35
CA PHE A 214 2.69 2.70 25.93
C PHE A 214 1.82 1.48 25.67
N GLU A 215 0.51 1.68 25.74
CA GLU A 215 -0.48 0.69 25.38
C GLU A 215 -0.75 0.67 23.87
N VAL A 216 -1.07 -0.52 23.35
CA VAL A 216 -1.47 -0.74 21.97
C VAL A 216 -2.66 -1.70 21.91
N PRO A 217 -3.52 -1.62 20.88
CA PRO A 217 -4.67 -2.51 20.76
C PRO A 217 -4.21 -3.97 20.54
N ALA A 218 -4.78 -4.89 21.31
CA ALA A 218 -4.50 -6.32 21.17
C ALA A 218 -5.19 -6.90 19.94
N LEU A 219 -4.58 -7.94 19.34
CA LEU A 219 -5.11 -8.69 18.19
C LEU A 219 -5.34 -7.82 16.94
N ARG A 220 -4.59 -6.71 16.81
CA ARG A 220 -4.62 -5.79 15.66
C ARG A 220 -3.29 -5.77 14.93
N GLU A 221 -3.34 -5.64 13.60
CA GLU A 221 -2.16 -5.46 12.75
C GLU A 221 -1.72 -3.99 12.78
N ILE A 222 -0.83 -3.67 13.73
CA ILE A 222 -0.38 -2.30 13.96
C ILE A 222 1.04 -2.05 13.44
N TYR A 223 1.33 -0.79 13.15
CA TYR A 223 2.65 -0.28 12.80
C TYR A 223 2.84 1.09 13.45
N LEU A 224 4.10 1.50 13.64
CA LEU A 224 4.46 2.73 14.33
C LEU A 224 5.06 3.74 13.36
N GLN A 225 4.80 5.03 13.60
CA GLN A 225 5.46 6.15 12.96
C GLN A 225 6.20 6.98 14.00
N ALA A 226 7.49 7.23 13.79
CA ALA A 226 8.25 8.20 14.57
C ALA A 226 7.97 9.61 14.03
N LEU A 227 7.51 10.51 14.88
CA LEU A 227 7.09 11.86 14.50
C LEU A 227 8.00 12.92 15.11
N ASP A 228 8.21 14.01 14.38
CA ASP A 228 8.81 15.23 14.92
C ASP A 228 7.84 16.06 15.78
N SER A 229 8.31 17.20 16.29
CA SER A 229 7.50 18.11 17.11
C SER A 229 6.32 18.75 16.38
N GLU A 230 6.36 18.81 15.05
CA GLU A 230 5.26 19.32 14.22
C GLU A 230 4.30 18.21 13.78
N GLY A 231 4.59 16.94 14.09
CA GLY A 231 3.75 15.80 13.74
C GLY A 231 4.00 15.22 12.35
N ARG A 232 5.14 15.56 11.73
CA ARG A 232 5.63 15.00 10.45
C ARG A 232 6.34 13.67 10.71
N GLU A 233 6.09 12.67 9.87
CA GLU A 233 6.79 11.39 9.96
C GLU A 233 8.27 11.51 9.58
N LEU A 234 9.13 11.01 10.46
CA LEU A 234 10.57 10.84 10.24
C LEU A 234 10.89 9.45 9.70
N GLN A 235 10.17 8.42 10.18
CA GLN A 235 10.26 7.04 9.70
C GLN A 235 8.99 6.27 10.12
N ARG A 236 8.56 5.32 9.28
CA ARG A 236 7.52 4.34 9.63
C ARG A 236 8.07 2.91 9.62
N MET A 237 7.44 2.04 10.39
CA MET A 237 7.55 0.60 10.18
C MET A 237 6.86 0.21 8.87
N THR A 238 7.58 -0.46 7.96
CA THR A 238 7.01 -1.08 6.74
C THR A 238 6.58 -2.53 6.96
N SER A 239 6.77 -3.04 8.19
CA SER A 239 6.19 -4.27 8.70
C SER A 239 5.05 -3.97 9.67
N ALA A 240 4.28 -5.00 10.03
CA ALA A 240 3.33 -4.92 11.13
C ALA A 240 3.79 -5.76 12.33
N LEU A 241 3.25 -5.44 13.50
CA LEU A 241 3.30 -6.27 14.69
C LEU A 241 1.88 -6.49 15.23
N GLN A 242 1.74 -7.51 16.08
CA GLN A 242 0.51 -7.84 16.80
C GLN A 242 0.89 -8.17 18.22
N VAL A 243 0.01 -7.84 19.17
CA VAL A 243 0.17 -8.24 20.58
C VAL A 243 -1.06 -9.01 21.04
N MET A 244 -0.84 -9.97 21.92
CA MET A 244 -1.91 -10.69 22.62
C MET A 244 -2.49 -9.81 23.75
N PRO A 245 -3.72 -10.09 24.22
CA PRO A 245 -4.29 -9.46 25.40
C PRO A 245 -3.34 -9.47 26.60
N GLY A 246 -3.02 -8.29 27.14
CA GLY A 246 -2.15 -8.14 28.30
C GLY A 246 -0.67 -8.51 28.07
N GLU A 247 -0.27 -8.80 26.83
CA GLU A 247 1.12 -9.09 26.51
C GLU A 247 1.99 -7.85 26.73
N VAL A 248 3.20 -8.07 27.24
CA VAL A 248 4.23 -7.04 27.35
C VAL A 248 5.37 -7.41 26.42
N GLN A 249 5.65 -6.55 25.45
CA GLN A 249 6.72 -6.72 24.48
C GLN A 249 7.66 -5.51 24.50
N SER A 250 8.95 -5.74 24.21
CA SER A 250 9.93 -4.66 24.13
C SER A 250 10.75 -4.72 22.84
N CYS A 251 11.10 -3.56 22.29
CA CYS A 251 12.11 -3.42 21.23
C CYS A 251 13.26 -2.53 21.68
N VAL A 252 14.45 -2.78 21.12
CA VAL A 252 15.64 -1.99 21.45
C VAL A 252 15.56 -0.63 20.78
N GLY A 253 15.13 -0.62 19.51
CA GLY A 253 15.17 0.54 18.65
C GLY A 253 14.06 0.56 17.60
N CYS A 254 14.25 1.40 16.59
CA CYS A 254 13.38 1.49 15.43
C CYS A 254 14.20 1.10 14.19
N HIS A 255 13.94 -0.09 13.63
CA HIS A 255 14.72 -0.71 12.56
C HIS A 255 16.15 -1.14 12.97
N GLU A 256 16.35 -1.48 14.23
CA GLU A 256 17.59 -2.10 14.70
C GLU A 256 17.79 -3.53 14.15
N ASP A 257 19.03 -4.02 14.22
CA ASP A 257 19.30 -5.44 14.03
C ASP A 257 18.58 -6.26 15.11
N ARG A 258 17.73 -7.20 14.68
CA ARG A 258 16.91 -8.05 15.55
C ARG A 258 17.73 -9.00 16.43
N GLN A 259 19.01 -9.22 16.13
CA GLN A 259 19.93 -9.99 16.97
C GLN A 259 20.73 -9.13 17.94
N LYS A 260 20.60 -7.80 17.85
CA LYS A 260 21.31 -6.88 18.75
C LYS A 260 20.68 -6.88 20.13
N SER A 261 21.50 -7.12 21.14
CA SER A 261 21.09 -6.96 22.53
C SER A 261 21.13 -5.47 22.93
N PRO A 262 20.21 -5.00 23.80
CA PRO A 262 20.14 -3.60 24.22
C PRO A 262 21.36 -3.18 25.04
N LEU A 263 22.24 -2.36 24.45
CA LEU A 263 23.46 -1.86 25.07
C LEU A 263 23.20 -1.02 26.33
N SER A 264 22.12 -0.25 26.35
CA SER A 264 21.71 0.57 27.50
C SER A 264 21.35 -0.29 28.71
N LEU A 265 20.60 -1.38 28.52
CA LEU A 265 20.26 -2.33 29.59
C LEU A 265 21.49 -3.07 30.10
N MET A 266 22.41 -3.45 29.21
CA MET A 266 23.69 -4.06 29.61
C MET A 266 24.56 -3.12 30.47
N ARG A 267 24.39 -1.80 30.32
CA ARG A 267 25.07 -0.77 31.14
C ARG A 267 24.29 -0.37 32.40
N GLY A 268 23.20 -1.07 32.73
CA GLY A 268 22.37 -0.78 33.90
C GLY A 268 21.54 0.51 33.79
N VAL A 269 21.42 1.09 32.59
CA VAL A 269 20.64 2.31 32.36
C VAL A 269 19.20 1.91 32.04
N GLN A 270 18.29 2.12 32.99
CA GLN A 270 16.87 1.91 32.74
C GLN A 270 16.27 3.08 31.94
N PRO A 271 15.51 2.77 30.85
CA PRO A 271 14.82 3.78 30.05
C PRO A 271 13.92 4.67 30.92
N MET A 272 13.88 5.97 30.62
CA MET A 272 13.05 6.93 31.35
C MET A 272 11.58 6.53 31.33
N ALA A 273 11.06 6.11 30.18
CA ALA A 273 9.66 5.72 30.01
C ALA A 273 9.27 4.49 30.86
N ALA A 274 10.21 3.59 31.14
CA ALA A 274 9.98 2.40 31.96
C ALA A 274 9.77 2.72 33.46
N ARG A 275 10.03 3.96 33.89
CA ARG A 275 9.88 4.40 35.29
C ARG A 275 8.46 4.83 35.65
N ARG A 276 7.55 4.84 34.67
CA ARG A 276 6.16 5.25 34.83
C ARG A 276 5.22 4.25 34.15
N ALA A 277 3.94 4.35 34.48
CA ALA A 277 2.89 3.57 33.83
C ALA A 277 2.88 3.82 32.31
N PRO A 278 2.47 2.84 31.49
CA PRO A 278 2.40 3.01 30.05
C PRO A 278 1.41 4.12 29.67
N ASP A 279 1.79 4.93 28.68
CA ASP A 279 0.92 5.94 28.11
C ASP A 279 -0.24 5.30 27.35
N VAL A 280 -1.45 5.82 27.57
CA VAL A 280 -2.60 5.50 26.73
C VAL A 280 -2.58 6.43 25.51
N PRO A 281 -2.60 5.90 24.27
CA PRO A 281 -2.56 6.71 23.06
C PRO A 281 -3.67 7.77 23.04
N GLN A 282 -3.30 9.01 22.72
CA GLN A 282 -4.25 10.13 22.63
C GLN A 282 -4.32 10.65 21.20
N MET A 283 -5.53 10.96 20.72
CA MET A 283 -5.67 11.64 19.45
C MET A 283 -5.22 13.11 19.55
N PRO A 284 -4.65 13.69 18.49
CA PRO A 284 -4.42 15.13 18.43
C PRO A 284 -5.71 15.91 18.66
N GLU A 285 -5.62 17.08 19.30
CA GLU A 285 -6.80 17.88 19.68
C GLU A 285 -7.71 18.22 18.48
N TRP A 286 -7.10 18.52 17.33
CA TRP A 286 -7.82 18.82 16.09
C TRP A 286 -8.63 17.65 15.53
N TRP A 287 -8.38 16.41 15.99
CA TRP A 287 -9.15 15.22 15.58
C TRP A 287 -10.60 15.28 16.05
N ASN A 288 -10.87 16.02 17.13
CA ASN A 288 -12.22 16.17 17.70
C ASN A 288 -13.22 16.78 16.70
N GLU A 289 -12.75 17.60 15.77
CA GLU A 289 -13.58 18.16 14.70
C GLU A 289 -14.00 17.08 13.68
N ILE A 290 -13.11 16.12 13.41
CA ILE A 290 -13.32 15.06 12.42
C ILE A 290 -14.23 13.98 12.97
N ALA A 291 -14.04 13.59 14.23
CA ALA A 291 -14.78 12.51 14.89
C ALA A 291 -16.31 12.74 14.92
N ARG A 292 -16.75 14.00 14.77
CA ARG A 292 -18.17 14.39 14.77
C ARG A 292 -18.90 14.20 13.44
N THR A 293 -18.18 13.87 12.36
CA THR A 293 -18.71 13.98 10.99
C THR A 293 -19.35 12.70 10.43
N ASN A 294 -19.29 11.56 11.12
CA ASN A 294 -19.86 10.31 10.58
C ASN A 294 -20.21 9.25 11.64
N GLU A 295 -21.48 9.18 12.06
CA GLU A 295 -21.96 8.26 13.11
C GLU A 295 -21.83 6.76 12.74
N LYS A 296 -21.75 6.43 11.44
CA LYS A 296 -21.76 5.04 10.94
C LYS A 296 -20.38 4.43 10.72
N LEU A 297 -19.32 5.23 10.75
CA LEU A 297 -17.95 4.78 10.54
C LEU A 297 -17.13 4.98 11.81
N ASP A 298 -16.09 4.16 11.98
CA ASP A 298 -15.12 4.37 13.06
C ASP A 298 -14.38 5.70 12.81
N PRO A 299 -14.52 6.71 13.70
CA PRO A 299 -13.93 8.03 13.50
C PRO A 299 -12.40 8.04 13.56
N ARG A 300 -11.78 6.90 13.89
CA ARG A 300 -10.33 6.71 13.89
C ARG A 300 -9.78 6.28 12.53
N ILE A 301 -10.64 5.85 11.60
CA ILE A 301 -10.24 5.50 10.24
C ILE A 301 -10.12 6.78 9.42
N LEU A 302 -8.98 6.93 8.73
CA LEU A 302 -8.71 8.10 7.91
C LEU A 302 -9.64 8.14 6.70
N ASN A 303 -10.34 9.27 6.55
CA ASN A 303 -11.19 9.57 5.39
C ASN A 303 -10.70 10.87 4.75
N TYR A 304 -10.24 10.84 3.51
CA TYR A 304 -9.71 12.01 2.83
C TYR A 304 -10.71 13.18 2.79
N CYS A 305 -12.00 12.87 2.57
CA CYS A 305 -13.04 13.88 2.44
C CYS A 305 -13.33 14.64 3.73
N THR A 306 -13.06 14.07 4.90
CA THR A 306 -13.27 14.74 6.20
C THR A 306 -11.97 15.21 6.83
N LEU A 307 -10.86 14.55 6.54
CA LEU A 307 -9.54 14.87 7.06
C LEU A 307 -8.88 16.01 6.27
N VAL A 308 -8.84 15.89 4.94
CA VAL A 308 -7.97 16.69 4.08
C VAL A 308 -8.74 17.71 3.25
N GLN A 309 -9.84 17.30 2.59
CA GLN A 309 -10.61 18.21 1.73
C GLN A 309 -11.00 19.53 2.43
N PRO A 310 -11.43 19.56 3.69
CA PRO A 310 -11.77 20.82 4.37
C PRO A 310 -10.60 21.80 4.51
N VAL A 311 -9.35 21.32 4.50
CA VAL A 311 -8.16 22.18 4.48
C VAL A 311 -8.06 22.89 3.14
N TRP A 312 -8.26 22.16 2.04
CA TRP A 312 -8.26 22.75 0.69
C TRP A 312 -9.40 23.72 0.49
N ASP A 313 -10.58 23.38 1.02
CA ASP A 313 -11.77 24.24 0.93
C ASP A 313 -11.54 25.59 1.61
N ARG A 314 -10.76 25.63 2.70
CA ARG A 314 -10.43 26.87 3.41
C ARG A 314 -9.33 27.68 2.74
N TRP A 315 -8.28 27.02 2.26
CA TRP A 315 -7.02 27.71 1.97
C TRP A 315 -6.62 27.70 0.49
N CYS A 316 -7.24 26.87 -0.35
CA CYS A 316 -6.72 26.59 -1.69
C CYS A 316 -7.73 26.82 -2.80
N ILE A 317 -9.00 26.47 -2.63
CA ILE A 317 -9.96 26.42 -3.75
C ILE A 317 -10.31 27.78 -4.34
N GLU A 318 -10.03 28.89 -3.66
CA GLU A 318 -10.25 30.24 -4.22
C GLU A 318 -9.46 30.44 -5.52
N CYS A 319 -8.20 29.98 -5.56
CA CYS A 319 -7.35 30.02 -6.75
C CYS A 319 -7.34 28.69 -7.51
N HIS A 320 -7.56 27.58 -6.82
CA HIS A 320 -7.44 26.22 -7.36
C HIS A 320 -8.80 25.58 -7.62
N SER A 321 -9.70 26.28 -8.32
CA SER A 321 -11.00 25.77 -8.76
C SER A 321 -11.45 26.40 -10.09
N GLY A 322 -12.62 25.97 -10.60
CA GLY A 322 -13.24 26.57 -11.78
C GLY A 322 -12.71 26.03 -13.11
N THR A 323 -12.92 26.78 -14.19
CA THR A 323 -12.61 26.36 -15.56
C THR A 323 -11.11 26.45 -15.91
N ASP A 324 -10.38 27.37 -15.29
CA ASP A 324 -8.93 27.59 -15.45
C ASP A 324 -8.24 27.75 -14.08
N PRO A 325 -8.15 26.67 -13.27
CA PRO A 325 -7.56 26.75 -11.94
C PRO A 325 -6.05 27.04 -12.01
N ASP A 326 -5.53 27.77 -11.03
CA ASP A 326 -4.11 28.13 -10.98
C ASP A 326 -3.20 26.89 -10.98
N GLY A 327 -2.11 26.96 -11.75
CA GLY A 327 -1.23 25.82 -11.99
C GLY A 327 -1.92 24.63 -12.68
N GLY A 328 -3.12 24.85 -13.24
CA GLY A 328 -4.00 23.82 -13.76
C GLY A 328 -4.47 22.82 -12.71
N CYS A 329 -4.33 23.12 -11.41
CA CYS A 329 -4.57 22.19 -10.29
C CYS A 329 -5.94 22.47 -9.66
N ASP A 330 -6.89 21.57 -9.87
CA ASP A 330 -8.21 21.66 -9.24
C ASP A 330 -8.18 20.94 -7.89
N LEU A 331 -8.38 21.69 -6.80
CA LEU A 331 -8.35 21.22 -5.43
C LEU A 331 -9.74 21.12 -4.79
N THR A 332 -10.80 21.16 -5.59
CA THR A 332 -12.17 20.96 -5.11
C THR A 332 -12.45 19.51 -4.71
N GLY A 333 -13.47 19.34 -3.87
CA GLY A 333 -14.00 18.03 -3.48
C GLY A 333 -14.87 17.36 -4.54
N ASP A 334 -14.94 17.94 -5.73
CA ASP A 334 -15.75 17.49 -6.86
C ASP A 334 -15.35 16.09 -7.32
N LYS A 335 -16.32 15.28 -7.74
CA LYS A 335 -16.12 13.84 -7.94
C LYS A 335 -15.60 13.53 -9.34
N THR A 336 -14.55 12.71 -9.40
CA THR A 336 -13.99 12.14 -10.63
C THR A 336 -14.42 10.68 -10.77
N ARG A 337 -13.82 9.90 -11.67
CA ARG A 337 -14.17 8.48 -11.88
C ARG A 337 -14.15 7.63 -10.61
N PHE A 338 -13.12 7.79 -9.78
CA PHE A 338 -12.91 6.99 -8.56
C PHE A 338 -12.74 7.82 -7.29
N PHE A 339 -12.40 9.11 -7.37
CA PHE A 339 -12.02 9.92 -6.22
C PHE A 339 -12.59 11.34 -6.36
N SER A 340 -11.87 12.35 -5.88
CA SER A 340 -12.18 13.77 -6.07
C SER A 340 -11.11 14.46 -6.91
N GLN A 341 -11.42 15.66 -7.42
CA GLN A 341 -10.50 16.47 -8.20
C GLN A 341 -9.22 16.76 -7.44
N SER A 342 -9.32 17.15 -6.16
CA SER A 342 -8.16 17.42 -5.32
C SER A 342 -7.24 16.20 -5.15
N TYR A 343 -7.81 15.02 -4.90
CA TYR A 343 -7.04 13.80 -4.75
C TYR A 343 -6.34 13.45 -6.06
N ASP A 344 -7.05 13.49 -7.18
CA ASP A 344 -6.48 13.16 -8.48
C ASP A 344 -5.38 14.16 -8.90
N SER A 345 -5.60 15.45 -8.65
CA SER A 345 -4.64 16.52 -8.90
C SER A 345 -3.37 16.37 -8.07
N LEU A 346 -3.47 16.01 -6.79
CA LEU A 346 -2.31 15.86 -5.90
C LEU A 346 -1.56 14.54 -6.14
N VAL A 347 -2.28 13.43 -6.31
CA VAL A 347 -1.71 12.08 -6.32
C VAL A 347 -1.26 11.68 -7.72
N PHE A 348 -2.11 11.82 -8.74
CA PHE A 348 -1.80 11.30 -10.07
C PHE A 348 -0.98 12.25 -10.93
N ARG A 349 -0.84 13.52 -10.53
CA ARG A 349 0.20 14.41 -11.07
C ARG A 349 1.53 14.28 -10.37
N SER A 350 1.55 13.65 -9.19
CA SER A 350 2.81 13.40 -8.50
C SER A 350 3.63 12.35 -9.26
N ARG A 351 4.95 12.57 -9.30
CA ARG A 351 5.92 11.64 -9.91
C ARG A 351 6.31 10.48 -8.99
N SER A 352 5.78 10.44 -7.77
CA SER A 352 6.26 9.55 -6.69
C SER A 352 6.29 8.06 -7.02
N TYR A 353 5.36 7.57 -7.83
CA TYR A 353 5.19 6.13 -8.09
C TYR A 353 6.28 5.49 -8.97
N ARG A 354 7.29 6.24 -9.43
CA ARG A 354 8.42 5.76 -10.25
C ARG A 354 9.79 6.13 -9.72
N GLN A 355 9.90 6.56 -8.46
CA GLN A 355 11.11 7.25 -8.03
C GLN A 355 12.19 6.36 -7.45
N HIS A 356 11.91 5.09 -7.17
CA HIS A 356 12.81 4.24 -6.40
C HIS A 356 13.20 3.00 -7.19
N ASP A 357 14.44 2.57 -7.01
CA ASP A 357 14.90 1.26 -7.44
C ASP A 357 14.23 0.18 -6.57
N MET A 358 13.61 -0.80 -7.23
CA MET A 358 12.76 -1.81 -6.58
C MET A 358 13.53 -2.74 -5.64
N PHE A 359 14.84 -2.90 -5.82
CA PHE A 359 15.64 -3.84 -5.03
C PHE A 359 16.35 -3.16 -3.86
N SER A 360 16.95 -1.99 -4.13
CA SER A 360 17.70 -1.25 -3.12
C SER A 360 16.83 -0.31 -2.29
N GLY A 361 15.64 0.06 -2.75
CA GLY A 361 14.81 1.09 -2.12
C GLY A 361 15.32 2.51 -2.31
N ARG A 362 16.48 2.70 -2.94
CA ARG A 362 17.07 4.02 -3.14
C ARG A 362 16.34 4.77 -4.25
N MET A 363 16.28 6.09 -4.09
CA MET A 363 15.82 6.97 -5.15
C MET A 363 16.68 6.78 -6.42
N LEU A 364 16.03 6.72 -7.59
CA LEU A 364 16.71 6.63 -8.87
C LEU A 364 17.58 7.88 -9.09
N PRO A 365 18.81 7.74 -9.62
CA PRO A 365 19.73 8.86 -9.80
C PRO A 365 19.16 10.03 -10.63
N GLU A 366 18.28 9.74 -11.59
CA GLU A 366 17.61 10.74 -12.42
C GLU A 366 16.54 11.51 -11.65
N GLU A 367 15.87 10.85 -10.69
CA GLU A 367 14.84 11.45 -9.85
C GLU A 367 15.45 12.25 -8.70
N ALA A 368 16.57 11.79 -8.14
CA ALA A 368 17.32 12.51 -7.11
C ALA A 368 17.86 13.87 -7.58
N LYS A 369 18.02 14.08 -8.89
CA LYS A 369 18.43 15.36 -9.50
C LYS A 369 17.27 16.32 -9.74
N ARG A 370 16.02 15.85 -9.58
CA ARG A 370 14.82 16.64 -9.80
C ARG A 370 14.33 17.22 -8.49
N GLU A 371 13.47 18.22 -8.57
CA GLU A 371 12.70 18.68 -7.43
C GLU A 371 11.85 17.53 -6.85
N LYS A 372 11.62 17.59 -5.53
CA LYS A 372 10.74 16.65 -4.82
C LYS A 372 9.40 16.49 -5.56
N PRO A 373 8.80 15.28 -5.55
CA PRO A 373 7.45 15.11 -6.06
C PRO A 373 6.46 15.97 -5.27
N LEU A 374 5.32 16.30 -5.87
CA LEU A 374 4.28 17.08 -5.19
C LEU A 374 3.84 16.39 -3.89
N VAL A 375 3.47 15.11 -3.98
CA VAL A 375 3.19 14.24 -2.84
C VAL A 375 4.01 12.97 -2.97
N HIS A 376 4.83 12.64 -1.99
CA HIS A 376 5.61 11.41 -1.95
C HIS A 376 4.84 10.31 -1.22
N PHE A 377 4.66 9.17 -1.88
CA PHE A 377 3.98 7.97 -1.39
C PHE A 377 4.52 6.70 -2.06
N TYR A 378 4.25 5.55 -1.44
CA TYR A 378 4.53 4.24 -2.00
C TYR A 378 3.32 3.68 -2.72
N TRP A 379 3.45 3.43 -4.02
CA TRP A 379 2.47 2.60 -4.70
C TRP A 379 2.72 1.15 -4.31
N LEU A 380 1.84 0.53 -3.53
CA LEU A 380 2.09 -0.81 -2.96
C LEU A 380 2.44 -1.87 -4.01
N LEU A 381 1.88 -1.76 -5.22
CA LEU A 381 2.20 -2.65 -6.33
C LEU A 381 3.66 -2.54 -6.82
N TRP A 382 4.27 -1.35 -6.69
CA TRP A 382 5.63 -1.02 -7.14
C TRP A 382 6.45 -0.45 -5.99
N THR A 383 6.21 -0.95 -4.77
CA THR A 383 6.97 -0.53 -3.59
C THR A 383 8.30 -1.25 -3.55
N PRO A 384 9.39 -0.56 -3.25
CA PRO A 384 10.67 -1.22 -3.12
C PRO A 384 10.68 -2.33 -2.08
N SER A 385 11.43 -3.37 -2.37
CA SER A 385 11.69 -4.49 -1.46
C SER A 385 12.81 -4.22 -0.45
N GLY A 386 13.59 -3.15 -0.66
CA GLY A 386 14.61 -2.69 0.28
C GLY A 386 14.03 -1.96 1.49
N VAL A 387 14.82 -1.86 2.56
CA VAL A 387 14.46 -1.09 3.75
C VAL A 387 14.60 0.41 3.45
N ASN A 388 13.49 1.14 3.50
CA ASN A 388 13.47 2.59 3.31
C ASN A 388 14.27 3.30 4.40
N GLN A 389 15.07 4.30 4.04
CA GLN A 389 15.79 5.10 5.02
C GLN A 389 14.88 6.18 5.63
N PRO A 390 15.20 6.65 6.85
CA PRO A 390 14.49 7.78 7.43
C PRO A 390 14.51 9.00 6.51
N LEU A 391 13.43 9.79 6.54
CA LEU A 391 13.25 11.04 5.78
C LEU A 391 13.11 10.88 4.24
N GLU A 392 13.17 9.66 3.70
CA GLU A 392 13.06 9.44 2.24
C GLU A 392 11.61 9.35 1.75
N THR A 393 10.62 9.43 2.65
CA THR A 393 9.22 9.12 2.36
C THR A 393 8.26 10.08 3.07
N GLY A 394 7.00 10.10 2.64
CA GLY A 394 5.95 10.87 3.30
C GLY A 394 6.08 12.38 3.08
N ILE A 395 5.57 13.15 4.03
CA ILE A 395 5.44 14.61 3.88
C ILE A 395 6.79 15.32 3.76
N LEU A 396 7.83 14.87 4.45
CA LEU A 396 9.16 15.50 4.38
C LEU A 396 9.85 15.30 3.02
N ALA A 397 9.51 14.21 2.33
CA ALA A 397 9.91 13.94 0.95
C ALA A 397 8.98 14.60 -0.09
N SER A 398 7.93 15.31 0.35
CA SER A 398 6.94 15.95 -0.51
C SER A 398 7.19 17.45 -0.65
N ARG A 399 7.04 17.99 -1.86
CA ARG A 399 7.05 19.44 -2.10
C ARG A 399 5.80 20.13 -1.53
N LEU A 400 4.71 19.38 -1.32
CA LEU A 400 3.47 19.91 -0.72
C LEU A 400 3.70 20.58 0.64
N GLU A 401 4.65 20.08 1.44
CA GLU A 401 5.02 20.70 2.72
C GLU A 401 5.55 22.13 2.52
N GLU A 402 6.43 22.32 1.53
CA GLU A 402 7.03 23.62 1.19
C GLU A 402 6.01 24.61 0.62
N TYR A 403 4.95 24.11 -0.02
CA TYR A 403 3.83 24.96 -0.42
C TYR A 403 3.06 25.40 0.83
N MET A 404 2.57 24.46 1.65
CA MET A 404 1.75 24.76 2.83
C MET A 404 2.48 25.58 3.91
N ALA A 405 3.81 25.57 3.93
CA ALA A 405 4.60 26.40 4.82
C ALA A 405 4.58 27.89 4.44
N LYS A 406 4.12 28.23 3.24
CA LYS A 406 3.96 29.62 2.76
C LYS A 406 2.57 30.16 3.09
N GLU A 407 2.46 31.48 3.07
CA GLU A 407 1.17 32.16 3.17
C GLU A 407 0.26 31.80 1.98
N HIS A 408 -1.02 31.58 2.27
CA HIS A 408 -2.10 31.38 1.31
C HIS A 408 -3.21 32.37 1.60
N CYS A 409 -3.68 33.08 0.58
CA CYS A 409 -4.69 34.13 0.74
C CYS A 409 -4.30 35.18 1.81
N GLY A 410 -2.99 35.48 1.92
CA GLY A 410 -2.43 36.43 2.88
C GLY A 410 -2.38 35.94 4.33
N GLN A 411 -2.51 34.63 4.58
CA GLN A 411 -2.49 34.05 5.92
C GLN A 411 -1.63 32.78 5.97
N GLU A 412 -1.01 32.52 7.12
CA GLU A 412 -0.34 31.24 7.39
C GLU A 412 -1.37 30.14 7.66
N ILE A 413 -1.15 28.94 7.10
CA ILE A 413 -2.00 27.78 7.39
C ILE A 413 -1.71 27.29 8.83
N PRO A 414 -2.72 27.21 9.71
CA PRO A 414 -2.54 26.73 11.07
C PRO A 414 -1.89 25.34 11.12
N LEU A 415 -1.04 25.09 12.13
CA LEU A 415 -0.35 23.80 12.26
C LEU A 415 -1.33 22.62 12.33
N ALA A 416 -2.49 22.80 12.98
CA ALA A 416 -3.55 21.79 13.04
C ALA A 416 -4.04 21.37 11.63
N ASP A 417 -4.17 22.32 10.71
CA ASP A 417 -4.59 22.06 9.33
C ASP A 417 -3.47 21.40 8.53
N ARG A 418 -2.22 21.84 8.71
CA ARG A 418 -1.05 21.19 8.12
C ARG A 418 -0.91 19.74 8.58
N GLN A 419 -1.10 19.48 9.88
CA GLN A 419 -1.03 18.14 10.48
C GLN A 419 -2.05 17.16 9.90
N ARG A 420 -3.25 17.61 9.50
CA ARG A 420 -4.22 16.77 8.81
C ARG A 420 -3.67 16.24 7.48
N VAL A 421 -3.03 17.13 6.72
CA VAL A 421 -2.38 16.77 5.45
C VAL A 421 -1.16 15.90 5.70
N PHE A 422 -0.32 16.24 6.68
CA PHE A 422 0.86 15.46 7.06
C PHE A 422 0.46 14.02 7.36
N MET A 423 -0.53 13.83 8.23
CA MET A 423 -1.02 12.50 8.59
C MET A 423 -1.57 11.73 7.38
N TRP A 424 -2.29 12.38 6.46
CA TRP A 424 -2.78 11.72 5.26
C TRP A 424 -1.65 11.24 4.34
N VAL A 425 -0.68 12.10 4.06
CA VAL A 425 0.50 11.74 3.25
C VAL A 425 1.27 10.61 3.94
N ASP A 426 1.52 10.77 5.24
CA ASP A 426 2.26 9.81 6.05
C ASP A 426 1.47 8.49 6.25
N ALA A 427 0.15 8.47 6.14
CA ALA A 427 -0.62 7.22 6.12
C ALA A 427 -0.57 6.49 4.76
N ASN A 428 0.26 6.95 3.82
CA ASN A 428 0.33 6.48 2.45
C ASN A 428 -0.95 6.77 1.64
N ILE A 429 -1.47 7.99 1.82
CA ILE A 429 -2.54 8.63 1.05
C ILE A 429 -3.87 7.85 0.91
N PRO A 430 -4.44 7.27 1.98
CA PRO A 430 -5.76 6.63 1.90
C PRO A 430 -6.83 7.63 1.44
N TYR A 431 -7.84 7.17 0.69
CA TYR A 431 -8.98 8.00 0.29
C TYR A 431 -10.25 7.60 1.03
N TYR A 432 -10.67 6.35 0.87
CA TYR A 432 -11.90 5.81 1.47
C TYR A 432 -11.67 5.27 2.89
N ALA A 433 -12.64 5.50 3.77
CA ALA A 433 -12.65 4.97 5.13
C ALA A 433 -13.51 3.69 5.31
N THR A 434 -13.99 3.10 4.21
CA THR A 434 -14.79 1.86 4.25
C THR A 434 -14.60 1.04 2.97
N TYR A 435 -14.65 -0.28 3.12
CA TYR A 435 -14.70 -1.23 2.01
C TYR A 435 -16.11 -1.33 1.41
N ALA A 436 -17.14 -0.89 2.12
CA ALA A 436 -18.50 -0.86 1.59
C ALA A 436 -18.57 -0.04 0.29
N ASN A 437 -19.32 -0.54 -0.68
CA ASN A 437 -19.40 0.04 -2.01
C ASN A 437 -20.83 0.02 -2.55
N SER A 438 -21.05 0.81 -3.60
CA SER A 438 -22.36 0.97 -4.23
C SER A 438 -22.42 0.47 -5.67
N ARG A 439 -21.31 -0.07 -6.21
CA ARG A 439 -21.20 -0.53 -7.61
C ARG A 439 -20.44 -1.85 -7.73
N PRO A 440 -20.91 -2.93 -7.10
CA PRO A 440 -20.18 -4.20 -7.00
C PRO A 440 -19.78 -4.80 -8.36
N GLU A 441 -20.54 -4.51 -9.42
CA GLU A 441 -20.31 -5.03 -10.76
C GLU A 441 -19.27 -4.27 -11.59
N THR A 442 -18.67 -3.21 -11.04
CA THR A 442 -17.75 -2.33 -11.75
C THR A 442 -16.30 -2.52 -11.29
N ASN A 443 -15.34 -2.04 -12.08
CA ASN A 443 -13.92 -2.07 -11.68
C ASN A 443 -13.70 -1.33 -10.38
N GLY A 444 -12.99 -1.94 -9.44
CA GLY A 444 -12.77 -1.39 -8.11
C GLY A 444 -14.04 -1.17 -7.29
N LYS A 445 -15.18 -1.69 -7.76
CA LYS A 445 -16.52 -1.53 -7.19
C LYS A 445 -17.00 -0.08 -7.02
N ARG A 446 -16.36 0.89 -7.68
CA ARG A 446 -16.58 2.34 -7.51
C ARG A 446 -16.54 3.15 -8.81
N ASP A 447 -16.51 2.47 -9.95
CA ASP A 447 -16.28 3.11 -11.24
C ASP A 447 -17.52 3.88 -11.70
N LEU A 448 -17.45 5.21 -11.72
CA LEU A 448 -18.53 6.05 -12.28
C LEU A 448 -18.63 5.98 -13.79
N PHE A 449 -17.55 5.60 -14.48
CA PHE A 449 -17.59 5.49 -15.92
C PHE A 449 -18.40 4.25 -16.33
N ALA A 450 -18.38 3.17 -15.57
CA ALA A 450 -19.10 1.95 -15.91
C ALA A 450 -20.65 2.05 -15.78
N CYS A 451 -21.21 3.25 -15.60
CA CYS A 451 -22.62 3.46 -15.30
C CYS A 451 -23.35 4.23 -16.43
N GLY A 452 -24.50 3.70 -16.86
CA GLY A 452 -25.49 4.43 -17.67
C GLY A 452 -25.08 4.74 -19.11
N PRO A 453 -25.75 5.71 -19.78
CA PRO A 453 -25.50 6.08 -21.17
C PRO A 453 -24.32 7.05 -21.32
N PHE A 454 -23.52 7.32 -20.28
CA PHE A 454 -22.32 8.18 -20.35
C PHE A 454 -21.47 7.85 -21.59
N TRP A 455 -21.24 6.57 -21.86
CA TRP A 455 -20.36 6.15 -22.96
C TRP A 455 -20.97 6.24 -24.36
N SER A 456 -22.30 6.22 -24.51
CA SER A 456 -22.91 6.21 -25.84
C SER A 456 -22.58 7.48 -26.62
N ASP A 457 -22.62 8.62 -25.94
CA ASP A 457 -22.30 9.92 -26.53
C ASP A 457 -20.81 10.26 -26.44
N PHE A 458 -20.12 9.80 -25.39
CA PHE A 458 -18.72 10.13 -25.15
C PHE A 458 -17.75 9.49 -26.15
N HIS A 459 -17.95 8.21 -26.51
CA HIS A 459 -16.99 7.47 -27.35
C HIS A 459 -16.81 8.06 -28.74
N GLU A 460 -17.92 8.43 -29.37
CA GLU A 460 -17.89 8.92 -30.75
C GLU A 460 -17.04 10.18 -30.87
N VAL A 461 -17.30 11.17 -29.99
CA VAL A 461 -16.58 12.44 -30.00
C VAL A 461 -15.12 12.23 -29.58
N TRP A 462 -14.88 11.45 -28.54
CA TRP A 462 -13.53 11.16 -28.05
C TRP A 462 -12.65 10.51 -29.12
N ASN A 463 -13.15 9.46 -29.78
CA ASN A 463 -12.37 8.74 -30.78
C ASN A 463 -12.03 9.62 -31.99
N ARG A 464 -12.91 10.56 -32.35
CA ARG A 464 -12.69 11.50 -33.45
C ARG A 464 -11.75 12.66 -33.08
N ARG A 465 -11.92 13.27 -31.90
CA ARG A 465 -11.26 14.54 -31.52
C ARG A 465 -10.04 14.37 -30.63
N CYS A 466 -10.05 13.37 -29.74
CA CYS A 466 -9.10 13.28 -28.63
C CYS A 466 -8.15 12.10 -28.76
N ALA A 467 -8.63 10.97 -29.31
CA ALA A 467 -7.89 9.71 -29.31
C ALA A 467 -6.58 9.78 -30.11
N LYS A 468 -6.47 10.63 -31.14
CA LYS A 468 -5.20 10.76 -31.90
C LYS A 468 -4.00 11.08 -30.99
N CYS A 469 -4.18 11.93 -29.98
CA CYS A 469 -3.12 12.31 -29.03
C CYS A 469 -3.17 11.53 -27.72
N HIS A 470 -4.33 10.96 -27.35
CA HIS A 470 -4.57 10.36 -26.04
C HIS A 470 -4.81 8.84 -26.07
N ARG A 471 -4.65 8.16 -27.22
CA ARG A 471 -4.85 6.70 -27.36
C ARG A 471 -3.77 5.86 -26.67
N GLU A 472 -2.53 6.32 -26.64
CA GLU A 472 -1.36 5.56 -26.17
C GLU A 472 -1.06 5.93 -24.71
N PHE A 473 -1.92 5.51 -23.78
CA PHE A 473 -1.58 5.55 -22.36
C PHE A 473 -0.88 4.25 -21.96
N HIS A 474 0.46 4.25 -22.07
CA HIS A 474 1.34 3.12 -21.78
C HIS A 474 1.30 2.72 -20.30
N TYR A 475 0.54 1.66 -19.99
CA TYR A 475 0.73 0.90 -18.76
C TYR A 475 0.52 -0.62 -18.93
N SER A 476 -0.08 -1.07 -20.05
CA SER A 476 -0.05 -2.48 -20.47
C SER A 476 0.72 -2.61 -21.79
N ASP A 477 1.59 -3.62 -21.89
CA ASP A 477 2.37 -3.95 -23.10
C ASP A 477 1.50 -4.45 -24.29
N THR A 478 0.17 -4.39 -24.17
CA THR A 478 -0.78 -4.68 -25.24
C THR A 478 -1.31 -3.38 -25.85
N PRO A 479 -1.07 -3.13 -27.16
CA PRO A 479 -1.77 -2.07 -27.88
C PRO A 479 -3.24 -2.46 -27.98
N THR A 480 -4.12 -1.68 -27.37
CA THR A 480 -5.57 -1.84 -27.59
C THR A 480 -6.03 -0.75 -28.56
N GLY A 481 -7.06 -1.07 -29.34
CA GLY A 481 -7.58 -0.24 -30.43
C GLY A 481 -8.32 1.03 -29.97
N PRO A 482 -9.51 1.37 -30.54
CA PRO A 482 -10.24 2.58 -30.15
C PRO A 482 -10.48 2.65 -28.64
N ALA A 483 -10.66 3.85 -28.08
CA ALA A 483 -10.69 4.05 -26.64
C ALA A 483 -11.70 3.12 -25.96
N ASP A 484 -11.19 2.14 -25.23
CA ASP A 484 -11.98 1.21 -24.47
C ASP A 484 -12.11 1.73 -23.02
N PRO A 485 -13.33 1.99 -22.54
CA PRO A 485 -13.63 2.55 -21.24
C PRO A 485 -13.20 1.65 -20.08
N THR A 486 -13.01 0.36 -20.36
CA THR A 486 -12.67 -0.67 -19.40
C THR A 486 -11.17 -0.95 -19.31
N THR A 487 -10.38 -0.61 -20.33
CA THR A 487 -8.95 -0.96 -20.40
C THR A 487 -7.99 0.21 -20.62
N ASN A 488 -8.40 1.31 -21.28
CA ASN A 488 -7.47 2.38 -21.72
C ASN A 488 -7.38 3.59 -20.80
N TRP A 489 -8.42 3.85 -20.03
CA TRP A 489 -8.44 4.98 -19.10
C TRP A 489 -7.96 4.52 -17.73
N SER A 490 -6.67 4.71 -17.44
CA SER A 490 -6.07 4.35 -16.14
C SER A 490 -6.51 5.24 -14.97
N GLY A 491 -7.50 6.12 -15.17
CA GLY A 491 -8.01 7.04 -14.15
C GLY A 491 -7.03 8.12 -13.71
N ARG A 492 -5.85 8.20 -14.35
CA ARG A 492 -4.89 9.29 -14.14
C ARG A 492 -5.46 10.54 -14.79
N PHE A 493 -5.48 11.62 -14.01
CA PHE A 493 -6.01 12.93 -14.33
C PHE A 493 -7.55 12.98 -14.43
N GLY A 494 -8.19 13.65 -13.46
CA GLY A 494 -9.63 13.89 -13.39
C GLY A 494 -10.16 14.77 -14.53
N TRP A 495 -10.21 14.23 -15.75
CA TRP A 495 -10.63 15.00 -16.93
C TRP A 495 -12.13 15.27 -16.93
N VAL A 496 -12.86 14.40 -16.25
CA VAL A 496 -14.32 14.48 -16.08
C VAL A 496 -14.60 14.84 -14.64
N ASN A 497 -15.24 15.98 -14.47
CA ASN A 497 -15.81 16.42 -13.22
C ASN A 497 -17.30 16.03 -13.22
N PHE A 498 -17.68 15.02 -12.44
CA PHE A 498 -19.07 14.61 -12.31
C PHE A 498 -19.86 15.46 -11.33
N SER A 499 -19.24 16.26 -10.47
CA SER A 499 -19.96 17.17 -9.58
C SER A 499 -20.34 18.47 -10.30
N THR A 500 -19.41 19.00 -11.09
CA THR A 500 -19.57 20.22 -11.87
C THR A 500 -19.17 19.95 -13.32
N PRO A 501 -20.08 19.38 -14.15
CA PRO A 501 -19.80 18.93 -15.52
C PRO A 501 -19.05 19.94 -16.38
N GLU A 502 -19.42 21.21 -16.32
CA GLU A 502 -18.87 22.32 -17.09
C GLU A 502 -17.40 22.62 -16.74
N HIS A 503 -16.95 22.26 -15.54
CA HIS A 503 -15.56 22.44 -15.11
C HIS A 503 -14.65 21.26 -15.50
N SER A 504 -15.20 20.24 -16.17
CA SER A 504 -14.42 19.10 -16.66
C SER A 504 -13.27 19.58 -17.53
N ALA A 505 -12.02 19.21 -17.18
CA ALA A 505 -10.85 19.60 -17.97
C ALA A 505 -10.93 19.13 -19.43
N LEU A 506 -11.66 18.03 -19.71
CA LEU A 506 -12.01 17.60 -21.07
C LEU A 506 -12.71 18.70 -21.88
N LEU A 507 -13.59 19.46 -21.25
CA LEU A 507 -14.34 20.55 -21.85
C LEU A 507 -13.54 21.85 -21.83
N THR A 508 -12.89 22.16 -20.70
CA THR A 508 -12.26 23.47 -20.50
C THR A 508 -10.86 23.60 -21.09
N ALA A 509 -10.12 22.50 -21.31
CA ALA A 509 -8.77 22.55 -21.88
C ALA A 509 -8.76 23.25 -23.25
N HIS A 510 -9.66 22.85 -24.14
CA HIS A 510 -9.76 23.35 -25.51
C HIS A 510 -10.78 24.50 -25.65
N ARG A 511 -11.06 25.25 -24.59
CA ARG A 511 -11.91 26.45 -24.61
C ARG A 511 -11.06 27.71 -24.54
N PRO A 512 -11.34 28.77 -25.33
CA PRO A 512 -10.55 30.00 -25.29
C PRO A 512 -10.62 30.67 -23.92
N LYS A 513 -9.56 31.36 -23.50
CA LYS A 513 -9.60 32.22 -22.31
C LYS A 513 -10.58 33.39 -22.54
N PRO A 514 -11.36 33.82 -21.54
CA PRO A 514 -11.37 33.34 -20.14
C PRO A 514 -12.34 32.15 -19.88
N LEU A 515 -12.99 31.60 -20.92
CA LEU A 515 -13.99 30.53 -20.78
C LEU A 515 -13.38 29.15 -20.46
N GLY A 516 -12.09 28.97 -20.68
CA GLY A 516 -11.31 27.81 -20.28
C GLY A 516 -9.81 28.08 -20.41
N ARG A 517 -9.02 27.04 -20.69
CA ARG A 517 -7.54 27.08 -20.55
C ARG A 517 -6.82 27.55 -21.81
N GLY A 518 -7.49 27.55 -22.96
CA GLY A 518 -6.94 27.96 -24.26
C GLY A 518 -5.87 27.02 -24.81
N ILE A 519 -5.82 25.76 -24.35
CA ILE A 519 -4.86 24.75 -24.83
C ILE A 519 -5.29 24.33 -26.24
N ARG A 520 -4.40 24.45 -27.21
CA ARG A 520 -4.64 24.05 -28.60
C ARG A 520 -3.98 22.70 -28.88
N THR A 521 -4.62 21.88 -29.71
CA THR A 521 -3.95 20.71 -30.30
C THR A 521 -2.99 21.17 -31.41
N ASP A 522 -2.17 20.25 -31.92
CA ASP A 522 -1.28 20.51 -33.07
C ASP A 522 -2.06 20.97 -34.33
N GLU A 523 -3.35 20.63 -34.41
CA GLU A 523 -4.26 21.03 -35.49
C GLU A 523 -5.03 22.33 -35.18
N GLY A 524 -4.74 22.99 -34.06
CA GLY A 524 -5.35 24.26 -33.67
C GLY A 524 -6.79 24.15 -33.15
N PHE A 525 -7.26 22.95 -32.81
CA PHE A 525 -8.65 22.70 -32.37
C PHE A 525 -9.01 23.42 -31.06
N LEU A 526 -10.18 24.07 -31.05
CA LEU A 526 -10.84 24.64 -29.88
C LEU A 526 -12.37 24.46 -29.98
N PHE A 527 -13.04 24.30 -28.84
CA PHE A 527 -14.46 24.55 -28.68
C PHE A 527 -14.68 26.06 -28.59
N GLU A 528 -14.90 26.71 -29.74
CA GLU A 528 -15.00 28.18 -29.79
C GLU A 528 -16.22 28.73 -29.05
N THR A 529 -17.34 28.00 -29.09
CA THR A 529 -18.59 28.41 -28.44
C THR A 529 -19.24 27.25 -27.70
N ASP A 530 -20.23 27.55 -26.85
CA ASP A 530 -21.01 26.52 -26.14
C ASP A 530 -21.96 25.77 -27.09
N GLU A 531 -22.25 26.31 -28.27
CA GLU A 531 -23.13 25.69 -29.26
C GLU A 531 -22.42 24.59 -30.09
N ASP A 532 -21.11 24.41 -29.92
CA ASP A 532 -20.38 23.34 -30.61
C ASP A 532 -21.07 21.97 -30.34
N PRO A 533 -21.48 21.23 -31.39
CA PRO A 533 -22.23 19.99 -31.23
C PRO A 533 -21.46 18.91 -30.45
N ASP A 534 -20.14 18.88 -30.56
CA ASP A 534 -19.27 17.92 -29.87
C ASP A 534 -19.10 18.29 -28.40
N TYR A 535 -18.94 19.59 -28.12
CA TYR A 535 -18.93 20.12 -26.76
C TYR A 535 -20.24 19.75 -26.04
N GLN A 536 -21.39 20.04 -26.68
CA GLN A 536 -22.70 19.73 -26.10
C GLN A 536 -22.92 18.23 -25.92
N LYS A 537 -22.38 17.40 -26.81
CA LYS A 537 -22.46 15.93 -26.68
C LYS A 537 -21.64 15.42 -25.50
N PHE A 538 -20.40 15.92 -25.31
CA PHE A 538 -19.64 15.62 -24.10
C PHE A 538 -20.33 16.12 -22.82
N LEU A 539 -20.83 17.35 -22.82
CA LEU A 539 -21.50 17.91 -21.65
C LEU A 539 -22.74 17.10 -21.26
N ARG A 540 -23.57 16.69 -22.23
CA ARG A 540 -24.72 15.79 -21.99
C ARG A 540 -24.28 14.45 -21.44
N ALA A 541 -23.23 13.84 -21.99
CA ALA A 541 -22.70 12.59 -21.49
C ALA A 541 -22.28 12.71 -20.01
N ILE A 542 -21.50 13.75 -19.67
CA ILE A 542 -21.02 13.99 -18.31
C ILE A 542 -22.19 14.26 -17.35
N ARG A 543 -23.18 15.07 -17.76
CA ARG A 543 -24.41 15.31 -16.97
C ARG A 543 -25.19 14.02 -16.70
N SER A 544 -25.28 13.11 -17.66
CA SER A 544 -25.88 11.79 -17.40
C SER A 544 -25.10 10.97 -16.38
N GLY A 545 -23.77 11.04 -16.40
CA GLY A 545 -22.92 10.44 -15.38
C GLY A 545 -23.12 11.09 -13.99
N HIS A 546 -23.24 12.42 -13.93
CA HIS A 546 -23.61 13.16 -12.71
C HIS A 546 -24.92 12.64 -12.12
N ASP A 547 -25.97 12.52 -12.93
CA ASP A 547 -27.29 12.07 -12.46
C ASP A 547 -27.22 10.63 -11.91
N THR A 548 -26.46 9.77 -12.58
CA THR A 548 -26.24 8.39 -12.13
C THR A 548 -25.41 8.34 -10.83
N MET A 549 -24.44 9.24 -10.70
CA MET A 549 -23.63 9.39 -9.49
C MET A 549 -24.50 9.83 -8.30
N LEU A 550 -25.43 10.78 -8.49
CA LEU A 550 -26.36 11.21 -7.45
C LEU A 550 -27.41 10.16 -7.10
N ALA A 551 -27.94 9.43 -8.10
CA ALA A 551 -28.93 8.38 -7.87
C ALA A 551 -28.37 7.20 -7.07
N VAL A 552 -27.09 6.91 -7.23
CA VAL A 552 -26.38 5.87 -6.49
C VAL A 552 -25.10 6.47 -5.91
N PRO A 553 -25.13 7.14 -4.75
CA PRO A 553 -23.93 7.79 -4.20
C PRO A 553 -22.77 6.82 -3.95
N ARG A 554 -21.54 7.27 -4.14
CA ARG A 554 -20.33 6.54 -3.71
C ARG A 554 -20.08 6.74 -2.21
N ALA A 555 -19.17 5.94 -1.65
CA ALA A 555 -18.84 5.97 -0.23
C ALA A 555 -18.28 7.32 0.26
N ASP A 556 -17.80 8.17 -0.64
CA ASP A 556 -17.29 9.52 -0.39
C ASP A 556 -18.34 10.62 -0.62
N MET A 557 -19.61 10.26 -0.75
CA MET A 557 -20.71 11.16 -1.07
C MET A 557 -21.82 11.14 0.00
N PRO A 558 -22.50 12.27 0.23
CA PRO A 558 -23.74 12.29 0.99
C PRO A 558 -24.77 11.31 0.43
N GLY A 559 -25.57 10.72 1.32
CA GLY A 559 -26.62 9.76 0.93
C GLY A 559 -26.13 8.34 0.67
N PHE A 560 -24.84 8.03 0.83
CA PHE A 560 -24.34 6.65 0.77
C PHE A 560 -24.96 5.78 1.87
N GLN A 561 -25.70 4.73 1.47
CA GLN A 561 -26.48 3.93 2.40
C GLN A 561 -25.76 2.66 2.89
N ASN A 562 -24.72 2.21 2.18
CA ASN A 562 -24.09 0.91 2.46
C ASN A 562 -22.98 0.98 3.52
N ALA A 563 -22.80 2.11 4.21
CA ALA A 563 -21.74 2.26 5.21
C ALA A 563 -21.83 1.17 6.29
N LYS A 564 -20.70 0.53 6.58
CA LYS A 564 -20.55 -0.52 7.60
C LYS A 564 -19.31 -0.23 8.44
N ALA A 565 -19.36 -0.62 9.71
CA ALA A 565 -18.20 -0.59 10.58
C ALA A 565 -17.17 -1.63 10.08
N GLU A 566 -15.91 -1.21 9.94
CA GLU A 566 -14.80 -2.11 9.65
C GLU A 566 -14.22 -2.61 10.98
N ASN A 567 -14.67 -3.81 11.38
CA ASN A 567 -14.36 -4.39 12.69
C ASN A 567 -12.93 -4.88 12.84
#